data_AF-A0AAE0W975-F1
#
_entry.id   AF-A0AAE0W975-F1
#
_cell.length_a   1.000
_cell.length_b   1.000
_cell.length_c   1.000
_cell.angle_alpha   90.00
_cell.angle_beta   90.00
_cell.angle_gamma   90.00
#
_symmetry.space_group_name_H-M   'P 1'
#
loop_
_entity.id
_entity.type
_entity.pdbx_description
1 polymer ?
#
loop_
_entity_poly.entity_id
_entity_poly.type
_entity_poly.pdbx_seq_one_letter_code
_entity_poly.pdbx_strand_id
1 'polypeptide(L)'
;MKKVEINTTKGTMIISLFEDDAPKTVENFLTLVEKGYYDGLTFHRVIPDFVIQGGCPDGTGRGGPGYQIPCELTGNNQYHDRGVISMAHAGRDTGGSQFFICHGRKNTKHLDRNHTCFGKVVEGIDVVDMIQKGDSEMKSGESGLIDGYVTTSLDALVNWARSNSVWPMPMGLSCCAIEMMSMAGPKYDVSRFGSEVFRFSPRPADLMIVAGPVTYKMAQVVRKIWDQMPEPKWSIAMGACSSTGGMFRSYSVLQGVDQIIPVHAYVPGCPPRPDAGEVTFIIAKKWIVQVCRTLRDTFGFSYCVDVCGADRFTEGKDRFEVIYNIVNISEGFRLRLKVFLDEDSLEVDTVTSVWSGANWFEREVYDMFGVRFVGHPDLRRVYMPEDFEYFPLRKEFPLIGVSGSIPFPPVEHNDVC
;
A
#
# COMPACT_ATOMS: atom_id res chain seq x y z
N MET A 1 -20.29 -1.10 30.19
CA MET A 1 -20.90 -0.22 29.17
C MET A 1 -20.39 -0.67 27.81
N LYS A 2 -21.25 -1.32 27.03
CA LYS A 2 -20.95 -1.63 25.63
C LYS A 2 -20.89 -0.35 24.81
N LYS A 3 -19.93 -0.27 23.90
CA LYS A 3 -19.82 0.83 22.93
C LYS A 3 -20.04 0.29 21.52
N VAL A 4 -20.70 1.06 20.67
CA VAL A 4 -20.91 0.75 19.24
C VAL A 4 -20.36 1.89 18.42
N GLU A 5 -19.59 1.54 17.38
CA GLU A 5 -19.05 2.48 16.41
C GLU A 5 -19.97 2.53 15.18
N ILE A 6 -20.38 3.73 14.79
CA ILE A 6 -21.09 3.98 13.54
C ILE A 6 -20.19 4.80 12.64
N ASN A 7 -19.84 4.22 11.50
CA ASN A 7 -19.08 4.90 10.46
C ASN A 7 -20.06 5.50 9.45
N THR A 8 -20.00 6.82 9.25
CA THR A 8 -20.83 7.55 8.27
C THR A 8 -19.94 8.19 7.20
N THR A 9 -20.52 8.61 6.08
CA THR A 9 -19.79 9.36 5.03
C THR A 9 -19.12 10.65 5.55
N LYS A 10 -19.58 11.19 6.69
CA LYS A 10 -19.10 12.44 7.28
C LYS A 10 -18.14 12.24 8.45
N GLY A 11 -17.99 11.02 8.94
CA GLY A 11 -17.10 10.70 10.07
C GLY A 11 -17.60 9.55 10.94
N THR A 12 -16.79 9.19 11.90
CA THR A 12 -17.03 8.11 12.86
C THR A 12 -17.66 8.67 14.13
N MET A 13 -18.69 8.00 14.67
CA MET A 13 -19.29 8.33 15.96
C MET A 13 -19.35 7.11 16.87
N ILE A 14 -19.03 7.30 18.16
CA ILE A 14 -19.00 6.22 19.15
C ILE A 14 -20.14 6.42 20.14
N ILE A 15 -20.97 5.39 20.29
CA ILE A 15 -22.16 5.38 21.14
C ILE A 15 -21.91 4.47 22.33
N SER A 16 -22.16 4.96 23.55
CA SER A 16 -22.22 4.14 24.75
C SER A 16 -23.66 3.69 25.01
N LEU A 17 -23.88 2.39 25.14
CA LEU A 17 -25.20 1.79 25.39
C LEU A 17 -25.50 1.68 26.89
N PHE A 18 -26.76 1.86 27.28
CA PHE A 18 -27.25 1.80 28.66
C PHE A 18 -27.96 0.46 28.92
N GLU A 19 -27.18 -0.59 29.14
CA GLU A 19 -27.69 -1.95 29.39
C GLU A 19 -28.56 -2.04 30.66
N ASP A 20 -28.23 -1.25 31.69
CA ASP A 20 -28.96 -1.26 32.97
C ASP A 20 -30.37 -0.65 32.86
N ASP A 21 -30.57 0.26 31.90
CA ASP A 21 -31.83 0.99 31.72
C ASP A 21 -32.75 0.36 30.65
N ALA A 22 -32.19 -0.28 29.63
CA ALA A 22 -32.94 -0.85 28.50
C ALA A 22 -32.31 -2.15 27.93
N PRO A 23 -32.31 -3.26 28.70
CA PRO A 23 -31.59 -4.49 28.33
C PRO A 23 -32.12 -5.14 27.05
N LYS A 24 -33.45 -5.21 26.86
CA LYS A 24 -34.05 -5.86 25.68
C LYS A 24 -33.81 -5.07 24.40
N THR A 25 -33.83 -3.74 24.53
CA THR A 25 -33.61 -2.84 23.39
C THR A 25 -32.15 -2.90 22.93
N VAL A 26 -31.21 -2.96 23.87
CA VAL A 26 -29.77 -3.09 23.58
C VAL A 26 -29.46 -4.45 22.95
N GLU A 27 -29.99 -5.55 23.47
CA GLU A 27 -29.78 -6.89 22.90
C GLU A 27 -30.31 -7.00 21.46
N ASN A 28 -31.48 -6.42 21.19
CA ASN A 28 -32.04 -6.36 19.84
C ASN A 28 -31.15 -5.55 18.89
N PHE A 29 -30.69 -4.38 19.33
CA PHE A 29 -29.82 -3.52 18.52
C PHE A 29 -28.49 -4.22 18.18
N LEU A 30 -27.87 -4.87 19.17
CA LEU A 30 -26.66 -5.68 19.00
C LEU A 30 -26.86 -6.82 18.00
N THR A 31 -27.95 -7.60 18.15
CA THR A 31 -28.29 -8.69 17.23
C THR A 31 -28.47 -8.22 15.78
N LEU A 32 -29.02 -7.02 15.58
CA LEU A 32 -29.18 -6.43 14.24
C LEU A 32 -27.85 -5.95 13.65
N VAL A 33 -26.95 -5.44 14.50
CA VAL A 33 -25.59 -5.06 14.12
C VAL A 33 -24.77 -6.31 13.75
N GLU A 34 -24.83 -7.41 14.50
CA GLU A 34 -24.16 -8.69 14.16
C GLU A 34 -24.58 -9.22 12.78
N LYS A 35 -25.86 -9.02 12.43
CA LYS A 35 -26.43 -9.46 11.16
C LYS A 35 -26.09 -8.52 9.99
N GLY A 36 -25.38 -7.42 10.23
CA GLY A 36 -25.08 -6.40 9.22
C GLY A 36 -26.34 -5.69 8.71
N TYR A 37 -27.41 -5.63 9.51
CA TYR A 37 -28.71 -5.12 9.06
C TYR A 37 -28.69 -3.61 8.75
N TYR A 38 -27.79 -2.86 9.38
CA TYR A 38 -27.64 -1.41 9.19
C TYR A 38 -26.60 -1.04 8.12
N ASP A 39 -25.93 -2.01 7.49
CA ASP A 39 -24.90 -1.75 6.49
C ASP A 39 -25.50 -1.16 5.21
N GLY A 40 -25.14 0.09 4.88
CA GLY A 40 -25.58 0.77 3.67
C GLY A 40 -26.96 1.44 3.78
N LEU A 41 -27.53 1.53 4.99
CA LEU A 41 -28.80 2.25 5.21
C LEU A 41 -28.61 3.76 5.15
N THR A 42 -29.67 4.48 4.78
CA THR A 42 -29.65 5.95 4.66
C THR A 42 -30.47 6.61 5.76
N PHE A 43 -30.03 7.79 6.19
CA PHE A 43 -30.82 8.67 7.03
C PHE A 43 -31.95 9.30 6.21
N HIS A 44 -33.14 8.70 6.28
CA HIS A 44 -34.30 9.09 5.50
C HIS A 44 -35.01 10.34 6.04
N ARG A 45 -34.86 10.63 7.34
CA ARG A 45 -35.48 11.80 7.97
C ARG A 45 -34.48 12.52 8.88
N VAL A 46 -34.09 13.71 8.46
CA VAL A 46 -33.23 14.64 9.22
C VAL A 46 -34.01 15.93 9.41
N ILE A 47 -34.29 16.29 10.66
CA ILE A 47 -34.93 17.56 11.03
C ILE A 47 -33.91 18.36 11.84
N PRO A 48 -33.41 19.49 11.31
CA PRO A 48 -32.48 20.38 12.03
C PRO A 48 -33.06 20.78 13.39
N ASP A 49 -32.22 20.83 14.42
CA ASP A 49 -32.59 21.16 15.81
C ASP A 49 -33.62 20.23 16.48
N PHE A 50 -33.91 19.07 15.89
CA PHE A 50 -34.83 18.09 16.45
C PHE A 50 -34.22 16.69 16.52
N VAL A 51 -34.33 15.90 15.44
CA VAL A 51 -33.87 14.50 15.42
C VAL A 51 -33.38 14.07 14.04
N ILE A 52 -32.42 13.15 14.04
CA ILE A 52 -32.00 12.36 12.89
C ILE A 52 -32.55 10.95 13.07
N GLN A 53 -33.26 10.42 12.09
CA GLN A 53 -33.86 9.08 12.14
C GLN A 53 -33.25 8.17 11.06
N GLY A 54 -32.77 7.00 11.48
CA GLY A 54 -32.13 5.96 10.67
C GLY A 54 -32.76 4.57 10.87
N GLY A 55 -32.19 3.53 10.26
CA GLY A 55 -32.58 2.14 10.51
C GLY A 55 -33.80 1.59 9.76
N CYS A 56 -34.16 2.19 8.61
CA CYS A 56 -35.23 1.70 7.72
C CYS A 56 -34.63 1.15 6.40
N PRO A 57 -34.77 -0.16 6.09
CA PRO A 57 -34.28 -0.76 4.83
C PRO A 57 -34.83 -0.10 3.56
N ASP A 58 -36.11 0.26 3.58
CA ASP A 58 -36.78 0.83 2.40
C ASP A 58 -36.65 2.35 2.28
N GLY A 59 -36.01 3.04 3.24
CA GLY A 59 -35.93 4.51 3.27
C GLY A 59 -37.27 5.25 3.40
N THR A 60 -38.39 4.54 3.58
CA THR A 60 -39.77 5.10 3.62
C THR A 60 -40.29 5.33 5.05
N GLY A 61 -39.54 4.95 6.08
CA GLY A 61 -39.96 5.05 7.48
C GLY A 61 -40.95 3.97 7.93
N ARG A 62 -41.23 2.95 7.10
CA ARG A 62 -42.14 1.83 7.41
C ARG A 62 -41.49 0.46 7.48
N GLY A 63 -40.20 0.35 7.14
CA GLY A 63 -39.46 -0.90 7.19
C GLY A 63 -39.10 -1.28 8.63
N GLY A 64 -39.19 -2.56 8.95
CA GLY A 64 -38.80 -3.13 10.24
C GLY A 64 -38.38 -4.59 10.09
N PRO A 65 -37.76 -5.19 11.12
CA PRO A 65 -37.13 -6.51 11.02
C PRO A 65 -38.14 -7.68 11.09
N GLY A 66 -39.45 -7.39 10.98
CA GLY A 66 -40.53 -8.38 11.03
C GLY A 66 -41.00 -8.78 12.43
N TYR A 67 -40.42 -8.23 13.50
CA TYR A 67 -40.83 -8.43 14.89
C TYR A 67 -40.81 -7.10 15.68
N GLN A 68 -41.50 -7.05 16.81
CA GLN A 68 -41.67 -5.86 17.65
C GLN A 68 -41.15 -6.11 19.07
N ILE A 69 -40.50 -5.11 19.65
CA ILE A 69 -39.98 -5.10 21.02
C ILE A 69 -40.77 -4.13 21.93
N PRO A 70 -40.97 -4.48 23.22
CA PRO A 70 -41.67 -3.63 24.18
C PRO A 70 -40.88 -2.37 24.53
N CYS A 71 -41.58 -1.29 24.91
CA CYS A 71 -40.95 -0.05 25.34
C CYS A 71 -40.50 -0.13 26.81
N GLU A 72 -39.19 0.02 27.06
CA GLU A 72 -38.62 0.05 28.41
C GLU A 72 -38.55 1.50 28.89
N LEU A 73 -39.53 1.93 29.69
CA LEU A 73 -39.74 3.35 30.08
C LEU A 73 -39.41 3.65 31.56
N THR A 74 -38.86 2.68 32.28
CA THR A 74 -38.64 2.72 33.74
C THR A 74 -37.20 3.02 34.17
N GLY A 75 -36.30 3.30 33.22
CA GLY A 75 -34.89 3.58 33.49
C GLY A 75 -34.63 4.95 34.10
N ASN A 76 -33.48 5.11 34.76
CA ASN A 76 -33.08 6.36 35.43
C ASN A 76 -32.58 7.43 34.45
N ASN A 77 -32.03 7.03 33.29
CA ASN A 77 -31.44 7.94 32.29
C ASN A 77 -32.32 8.18 31.04
N GLN A 78 -33.64 8.30 31.20
CA GLN A 78 -34.57 8.54 30.09
C GLN A 78 -34.78 10.03 29.78
N TYR A 79 -33.69 10.75 29.59
CA TYR A 79 -33.70 12.16 29.18
C TYR A 79 -33.13 12.29 27.78
N HIS A 80 -33.89 12.86 26.85
CA HIS A 80 -33.46 13.12 25.48
C HIS A 80 -32.59 14.38 25.41
N ASP A 81 -31.39 14.28 25.97
CA ASP A 81 -30.34 15.29 25.82
C ASP A 81 -29.60 15.15 24.46
N ARG A 82 -28.73 16.11 24.14
CA ARG A 82 -27.96 16.09 22.88
C ARG A 82 -27.10 14.83 22.78
N GLY A 83 -27.20 14.15 21.63
CA GLY A 83 -26.49 12.91 21.33
C GLY A 83 -27.10 11.66 21.96
N VAL A 84 -28.28 11.74 22.58
CA VAL A 84 -28.99 10.55 23.08
C VAL A 84 -29.70 9.84 21.92
N ILE A 85 -29.59 8.50 21.93
CA ILE A 85 -30.19 7.61 20.95
C ILE A 85 -31.36 6.87 21.57
N SER A 86 -32.49 6.92 20.85
CA SER A 86 -33.76 6.36 21.29
C SER A 86 -34.42 5.57 20.17
N MET A 87 -35.22 4.57 20.54
CA MET A 87 -35.92 3.71 19.60
C MET A 87 -37.17 4.41 19.06
N ALA A 88 -37.33 4.45 17.72
CA ALA A 88 -38.53 4.95 17.07
C ALA A 88 -39.62 3.87 17.10
N HIS A 89 -40.87 4.28 17.33
CA HIS A 89 -42.04 3.39 17.33
C HIS A 89 -43.27 4.13 16.76
N ALA A 90 -44.26 3.37 16.30
CA ALA A 90 -45.53 3.90 15.80
C ALA A 90 -46.64 3.92 16.88
N GLY A 91 -46.34 3.37 18.06
CA GLY A 91 -47.20 3.17 19.21
C GLY A 91 -46.46 2.42 20.32
N ARG A 92 -47.00 2.42 21.54
CA ARG A 92 -46.37 1.69 22.67
C ARG A 92 -46.14 0.22 22.29
N ASP A 93 -44.95 -0.27 22.63
CA ASP A 93 -44.51 -1.65 22.41
C ASP A 93 -44.33 -2.08 20.94
N THR A 94 -44.13 -1.12 20.03
CA THR A 94 -43.89 -1.37 18.60
C THR A 94 -42.46 -1.03 18.14
N GLY A 95 -41.49 -1.05 19.05
CA GLY A 95 -40.09 -0.82 18.68
C GLY A 95 -39.59 -1.90 17.73
N GLY A 96 -38.74 -1.56 16.78
CA GLY A 96 -38.23 -2.50 15.77
C GLY A 96 -36.75 -2.28 15.50
N SER A 97 -36.43 -1.84 14.29
CA SER A 97 -35.05 -1.51 13.87
C SER A 97 -34.77 -0.01 13.77
N GLN A 98 -35.81 0.83 13.78
CA GLN A 98 -35.67 2.26 13.53
C GLN A 98 -35.26 2.99 14.81
N PHE A 99 -34.21 3.80 14.74
CA PHE A 99 -33.74 4.60 15.86
C PHE A 99 -33.60 6.07 15.45
N PHE A 100 -33.55 6.96 16.44
CA PHE A 100 -33.28 8.38 16.22
C PHE A 100 -32.29 8.95 17.22
N ILE A 101 -31.54 9.96 16.78
CA ILE A 101 -30.51 10.69 17.54
C ILE A 101 -30.98 12.14 17.73
N CYS A 102 -30.90 12.64 18.96
CA CYS A 102 -31.38 13.98 19.30
C CYS A 102 -30.29 15.07 19.15
N HIS A 103 -30.60 16.18 18.48
CA HIS A 103 -29.66 17.34 18.37
C HIS A 103 -29.67 18.25 19.60
N GLY A 104 -30.79 18.36 20.31
CA GLY A 104 -30.87 19.33 21.40
C GLY A 104 -32.11 19.20 22.27
N ARG A 105 -31.92 19.50 23.57
CA ARG A 105 -32.93 19.34 24.61
C ARG A 105 -34.16 20.24 24.44
N LYS A 106 -34.06 21.38 23.74
CA LYS A 106 -35.16 22.37 23.70
C LYS A 106 -36.44 21.80 23.05
N ASN A 107 -36.28 21.01 21.99
CA ASN A 107 -37.40 20.48 21.22
C ASN A 107 -37.77 19.03 21.59
N THR A 108 -36.91 18.29 22.29
CA THR A 108 -37.06 16.84 22.54
C THR A 108 -37.68 16.46 23.88
N LYS A 109 -37.95 17.42 24.79
CA LYS A 109 -38.51 17.15 26.14
C LYS A 109 -39.84 16.39 26.15
N HIS A 110 -40.62 16.47 25.08
CA HIS A 110 -41.91 15.77 24.99
C HIS A 110 -41.77 14.27 24.66
N LEU A 111 -40.56 13.83 24.27
CA LEU A 111 -40.24 12.44 23.98
C LEU A 111 -39.76 11.67 25.23
N ASP A 112 -39.40 12.39 26.30
CA ASP A 112 -38.97 11.83 27.58
C ASP A 112 -40.02 10.87 28.14
N ARG A 113 -39.60 9.65 28.50
CA ARG A 113 -40.45 8.55 28.98
C ARG A 113 -41.57 8.10 28.02
N ASN A 114 -41.56 8.54 26.77
CA ASN A 114 -42.40 8.00 25.70
C ASN A 114 -41.59 7.12 24.75
N HIS A 115 -40.28 7.34 24.62
CA HIS A 115 -39.36 6.53 23.82
C HIS A 115 -38.25 5.94 24.69
N THR A 116 -37.92 4.67 24.45
CA THR A 116 -36.82 3.99 25.13
C THR A 116 -35.49 4.61 24.73
N CYS A 117 -34.81 5.26 25.67
CA CYS A 117 -33.43 5.74 25.51
C CYS A 117 -32.48 4.57 25.81
N PHE A 118 -31.67 4.15 24.84
CA PHE A 118 -30.80 2.97 24.99
C PHE A 118 -29.32 3.27 24.79
N GLY A 119 -28.93 4.51 24.46
CA GLY A 119 -27.53 4.92 24.41
C GLY A 119 -27.30 6.41 24.24
N LYS A 120 -26.02 6.82 24.32
CA LYS A 120 -25.57 8.21 24.13
C LYS A 120 -24.24 8.25 23.36
N VAL A 121 -24.13 9.18 22.42
CA VAL A 121 -22.89 9.49 21.68
C VAL A 121 -21.86 10.10 22.65
N VAL A 122 -20.69 9.48 22.74
CA VAL A 122 -19.56 9.91 23.59
C VAL A 122 -18.49 10.62 22.76
N GLU A 123 -18.24 10.15 21.54
CA GLU A 123 -17.26 10.72 20.61
C GLU A 123 -17.90 10.96 19.24
N GLY A 124 -17.50 12.05 18.56
CA GLY A 124 -18.07 12.42 17.26
C GLY A 124 -19.40 13.17 17.31
N ILE A 125 -19.66 13.96 18.37
CA ILE A 125 -20.91 14.73 18.49
C ILE A 125 -21.08 15.77 17.37
N ASP A 126 -19.97 16.25 16.82
CA ASP A 126 -19.95 17.20 15.69
C ASP A 126 -20.41 16.54 14.38
N VAL A 127 -20.22 15.22 14.24
CA VAL A 127 -20.68 14.44 13.08
C VAL A 127 -22.20 14.45 13.01
N VAL A 128 -22.87 14.39 14.18
CA VAL A 128 -24.34 14.44 14.27
C VAL A 128 -24.87 15.72 13.63
N ASP A 129 -24.20 16.87 13.79
CA ASP A 129 -24.62 18.14 13.19
C ASP A 129 -24.35 18.25 11.69
N MET A 130 -23.41 17.44 11.17
CA MET A 130 -23.02 17.45 9.75
C MET A 130 -23.87 16.51 8.87
N ILE A 131 -24.63 15.59 9.47
CA ILE A 131 -25.46 14.62 8.74
C ILE A 131 -26.60 15.32 8.00
N GLN A 132 -26.70 15.06 6.70
CA GLN A 132 -27.78 15.54 5.83
C GLN A 132 -28.68 14.39 5.38
N LYS A 133 -29.90 14.74 4.94
CA LYS A 133 -30.87 13.76 4.43
C LYS A 133 -30.29 13.06 3.19
N GLY A 134 -30.15 11.74 3.26
CA GLY A 134 -29.57 10.92 2.19
C GLY A 134 -28.13 10.46 2.42
N ASP A 135 -27.47 10.90 3.51
CA ASP A 135 -26.16 10.35 3.89
C ASP A 135 -26.28 8.86 4.27
N SER A 136 -25.27 8.08 3.88
CA SER A 136 -25.24 6.62 4.04
C SER A 136 -24.44 6.21 5.28
N GLU A 137 -24.99 5.30 6.07
CA GLU A 137 -24.28 4.56 7.11
C GLU A 137 -23.37 3.52 6.41
N MET A 138 -22.06 3.65 6.60
CA MET A 138 -21.07 2.73 6.06
C MET A 138 -20.51 1.88 7.21
N LYS A 139 -21.04 0.65 7.34
CA LYS A 139 -20.66 -0.38 8.31
C LYS A 139 -21.00 -0.05 9.78
N SER A 140 -22.00 -0.75 10.31
CA SER A 140 -22.16 -0.93 11.75
C SER A 140 -21.59 -2.30 12.12
N GLY A 141 -20.41 -2.33 12.71
CA GLY A 141 -19.83 -3.57 13.23
C GLY A 141 -20.10 -3.65 14.73
N GLU A 142 -20.44 -4.85 15.23
CA GLU A 142 -20.20 -5.13 16.63
C GLU A 142 -18.69 -5.13 16.84
N SER A 143 -18.21 -4.21 17.68
CA SER A 143 -16.91 -4.36 18.30
C SER A 143 -17.00 -5.56 19.25
N GLY A 144 -16.85 -6.76 18.69
CA GLY A 144 -16.65 -7.98 19.44
C GLY A 144 -15.43 -7.78 20.34
N LEU A 145 -15.72 -7.61 21.64
CA LEU A 145 -14.80 -7.68 22.77
C LEU A 145 -13.57 -6.76 22.71
N ILE A 146 -13.63 -5.73 23.57
CA ILE A 146 -12.48 -5.00 24.15
C ILE A 146 -11.47 -4.48 23.13
N ASP A 147 -11.64 -3.22 22.67
CA ASP A 147 -10.48 -2.43 22.24
C ASP A 147 -10.12 -1.32 23.24
N GLY A 148 -9.49 -1.75 24.34
CA GLY A 148 -8.80 -0.85 25.26
C GLY A 148 -7.49 -0.39 24.61
N TYR A 149 -6.88 0.66 25.16
CA TYR A 149 -5.55 1.13 24.78
C TYR A 149 -4.49 0.01 24.65
N VAL A 150 -4.68 -1.11 25.37
CA VAL A 150 -3.87 -2.33 25.32
C VAL A 150 -4.01 -3.10 24.01
N THR A 151 -5.19 -3.14 23.43
CA THR A 151 -5.53 -4.05 22.34
C THR A 151 -5.44 -3.34 20.98
N THR A 152 -5.60 -2.00 20.94
CA THR A 152 -5.06 -1.17 19.83
C THR A 152 -3.54 -1.26 19.78
N SER A 153 -2.86 -1.35 20.92
CA SER A 153 -1.40 -1.54 20.95
C SER A 153 -0.98 -2.96 20.54
N LEU A 154 -1.80 -3.98 20.82
CA LEU A 154 -1.60 -5.34 20.32
C LEU A 154 -1.87 -5.44 18.83
N ASP A 155 -2.93 -4.81 18.31
CA ASP A 155 -3.21 -4.76 16.88
C ASP A 155 -2.15 -3.97 16.14
N ALA A 156 -1.66 -2.86 16.71
CA ALA A 156 -0.51 -2.15 16.17
C ALA A 156 0.75 -3.04 16.16
N LEU A 157 0.99 -3.83 17.21
CA LEU A 157 2.11 -4.77 17.27
C LEU A 157 1.96 -5.91 16.26
N VAL A 158 0.77 -6.47 16.11
CA VAL A 158 0.47 -7.54 15.15
C VAL A 158 0.58 -7.03 13.72
N ASN A 159 0.07 -5.83 13.44
CA ASN A 159 0.20 -5.21 12.12
C ASN A 159 1.65 -4.82 11.82
N TRP A 160 2.40 -4.36 12.81
CA TRP A 160 3.85 -4.13 12.69
C TRP A 160 4.61 -5.44 12.43
N ALA A 161 4.25 -6.52 13.14
CA ALA A 161 4.86 -7.83 12.91
C ALA A 161 4.58 -8.32 11.47
N ARG A 162 3.32 -8.24 11.03
CA ARG A 162 2.90 -8.59 9.67
C ARG A 162 3.58 -7.73 8.60
N SER A 163 3.73 -6.42 8.83
CA SER A 163 4.38 -5.53 7.86
C SER A 163 5.87 -5.81 7.69
N ASN A 164 6.53 -6.33 8.72
CA ASN A 164 7.96 -6.66 8.68
C ASN A 164 8.24 -8.13 8.33
N SER A 165 7.21 -8.98 8.21
CA SER A 165 7.37 -10.42 7.98
C SER A 165 6.60 -10.92 6.75
N VAL A 166 6.59 -10.13 5.67
CA VAL A 166 5.85 -10.46 4.45
C VAL A 166 6.59 -11.55 3.68
N TRP A 167 5.92 -12.68 3.44
CA TRP A 167 6.44 -13.84 2.72
C TRP A 167 5.82 -13.95 1.32
N PRO A 168 6.51 -13.41 0.30
CA PRO A 168 5.98 -13.40 -1.06
C PRO A 168 5.95 -14.80 -1.68
N MET A 169 4.80 -15.12 -2.27
CA MET A 169 4.61 -16.17 -3.27
C MET A 169 4.75 -15.56 -4.67
N PRO A 170 5.85 -15.84 -5.38
CA PRO A 170 6.08 -15.30 -6.71
C PRO A 170 5.25 -16.08 -7.74
N MET A 171 4.27 -15.43 -8.35
CA MET A 171 3.58 -15.97 -9.53
C MET A 171 4.21 -15.41 -10.80
N GLY A 172 5.41 -15.92 -11.10
CA GLY A 172 6.19 -15.52 -12.27
C GLY A 172 5.66 -16.13 -13.56
N LEU A 173 5.16 -15.30 -14.48
CA LEU A 173 4.52 -15.75 -15.73
C LEU A 173 5.35 -15.44 -16.97
N SER A 174 6.04 -14.29 -17.01
CA SER A 174 6.80 -13.85 -18.18
C SER A 174 7.90 -12.84 -17.81
N CYS A 175 8.17 -11.83 -18.64
CA CYS A 175 9.24 -10.85 -18.47
C CYS A 175 9.23 -10.10 -17.12
N CYS A 176 8.04 -9.81 -16.54
CA CYS A 176 7.95 -9.20 -15.21
C CYS A 176 8.51 -10.09 -14.10
N ALA A 177 8.54 -11.42 -14.29
CA ALA A 177 9.12 -12.35 -13.33
C ALA A 177 10.64 -12.21 -13.23
N ILE A 178 11.32 -11.90 -14.34
CA ILE A 178 12.77 -11.67 -14.34
C ILE A 178 13.10 -10.39 -13.57
N GLU A 179 12.29 -9.35 -13.76
CA GLU A 179 12.46 -8.09 -13.04
C GLU A 179 12.18 -8.26 -11.54
N MET A 180 11.18 -9.08 -11.18
CA MET A 180 10.92 -9.50 -9.80
C MET A 180 12.07 -10.34 -9.21
N MET A 181 12.71 -11.20 -10.00
CA MET A 181 13.92 -11.92 -9.55
C MET A 181 15.10 -10.96 -9.35
N SER A 182 15.20 -9.91 -10.17
CA SER A 182 16.20 -8.85 -9.97
C SER A 182 15.96 -8.09 -8.65
N MET A 183 14.69 -7.87 -8.27
CA MET A 183 14.31 -7.32 -6.97
C MET A 183 14.80 -8.19 -5.79
N ALA A 184 14.83 -9.51 -5.96
CA ALA A 184 15.38 -10.45 -4.98
C ALA A 184 16.92 -10.57 -5.04
N GLY A 185 17.55 -10.05 -6.09
CA GLY A 185 18.99 -10.10 -6.28
C GLY A 185 19.74 -9.11 -5.40
N PRO A 186 21.08 -9.24 -5.31
CA PRO A 186 21.92 -8.48 -4.37
C PRO A 186 21.93 -6.97 -4.64
N LYS A 187 21.51 -6.53 -5.83
CA LYS A 187 21.49 -5.12 -6.21
C LYS A 187 20.34 -4.34 -5.58
N TYR A 188 19.14 -4.92 -5.53
CA TYR A 188 17.93 -4.26 -5.05
C TYR A 188 17.44 -4.84 -3.72
N ASP A 189 17.78 -6.10 -3.46
CA ASP A 189 17.71 -6.80 -2.20
C ASP A 189 16.46 -6.53 -1.35
N VAL A 190 15.35 -7.15 -1.75
CA VAL A 190 14.09 -7.11 -1.00
C VAL A 190 14.17 -7.78 0.38
N SER A 191 15.26 -8.49 0.70
CA SER A 191 15.45 -9.14 2.01
C SER A 191 15.37 -8.15 3.16
N ARG A 192 15.75 -6.89 2.91
CA ARG A 192 15.74 -5.78 3.89
C ARG A 192 14.37 -5.48 4.46
N PHE A 193 13.29 -5.83 3.76
CA PHE A 193 11.90 -5.61 4.19
C PHE A 193 11.27 -6.86 4.83
N GLY A 194 12.07 -7.90 5.11
CA GLY A 194 11.58 -9.18 5.64
C GLY A 194 11.04 -10.14 4.58
N SER A 195 11.15 -9.77 3.30
CA SER A 195 10.71 -10.58 2.14
C SER A 195 11.85 -11.38 1.50
N GLU A 196 12.89 -11.73 2.26
CA GLU A 196 14.01 -12.54 1.80
C GLU A 196 13.57 -13.93 1.31
N VAL A 197 12.61 -14.52 2.02
CA VAL A 197 12.20 -15.90 1.81
C VAL A 197 11.03 -15.95 0.84
N PHE A 198 11.33 -16.05 -0.46
CA PHE A 198 10.34 -16.41 -1.45
C PHE A 198 9.87 -17.85 -1.23
N ARG A 199 8.58 -18.00 -0.90
CA ARG A 199 7.97 -19.32 -0.70
C ARG A 199 7.26 -19.75 -1.97
N PHE A 200 7.78 -20.81 -2.59
CA PHE A 200 7.15 -21.44 -3.76
C PHE A 200 6.01 -22.39 -3.41
N SER A 201 5.64 -22.48 -2.13
CA SER A 201 4.46 -23.18 -1.64
C SER A 201 3.43 -22.15 -1.20
N PRO A 202 2.14 -22.30 -1.55
CA PRO A 202 1.10 -21.33 -1.19
C PRO A 202 0.75 -21.35 0.30
N ARG A 203 0.90 -22.49 0.98
CA ARG A 203 0.47 -22.63 2.40
C ARG A 203 1.22 -21.73 3.39
N PRO A 204 2.53 -21.52 3.28
CA PRO A 204 3.26 -20.62 4.18
C PRO A 204 3.28 -19.15 3.73
N ALA A 205 2.77 -18.81 2.54
CA ALA A 205 2.88 -17.45 2.00
C ALA A 205 1.63 -16.61 2.30
N ASP A 206 1.84 -15.32 2.50
CA ASP A 206 0.80 -14.33 2.82
C ASP A 206 0.64 -13.27 1.70
N LEU A 207 1.66 -13.03 0.87
CA LEU A 207 1.60 -12.09 -0.24
C LEU A 207 1.74 -12.80 -1.60
N MET A 208 0.77 -12.67 -2.50
CA MET A 208 0.87 -13.16 -3.89
C MET A 208 1.27 -12.05 -4.86
N ILE A 209 2.36 -12.22 -5.60
CA ILE A 209 2.78 -11.25 -6.64
C ILE A 209 2.53 -11.85 -8.02
N VAL A 210 1.57 -11.29 -8.77
CA VAL A 210 1.27 -11.73 -10.14
C VAL A 210 2.12 -10.95 -11.14
N ALA A 211 3.24 -11.55 -11.52
CA ALA A 211 4.27 -10.94 -12.35
C ALA A 211 4.18 -11.41 -13.81
N GLY A 212 3.34 -10.74 -14.61
CA GLY A 212 3.25 -10.94 -16.06
C GLY A 212 1.82 -11.17 -16.59
N PRO A 213 1.67 -11.43 -17.91
CA PRO A 213 0.38 -11.69 -18.54
C PRO A 213 -0.23 -13.02 -18.05
N VAL A 214 -1.46 -12.96 -17.54
CA VAL A 214 -2.24 -14.15 -17.17
C VAL A 214 -3.02 -14.62 -18.39
N THR A 215 -2.74 -15.82 -18.90
CA THR A 215 -3.55 -16.40 -19.97
C THR A 215 -4.85 -16.98 -19.41
N TYR A 216 -5.91 -17.09 -20.23
CA TYR A 216 -7.16 -17.72 -19.79
C TYR A 216 -6.98 -19.15 -19.26
N LYS A 217 -6.01 -19.90 -19.81
CA LYS A 217 -5.65 -21.24 -19.32
C LYS A 217 -5.02 -21.18 -17.93
N MET A 218 -4.20 -20.16 -17.67
CA MET A 218 -3.51 -19.99 -16.39
C MET A 218 -4.41 -19.40 -15.30
N ALA A 219 -5.48 -18.68 -15.68
CA ALA A 219 -6.40 -18.02 -14.77
C ALA A 219 -6.97 -18.96 -13.69
N GLN A 220 -7.36 -20.18 -14.07
CA GLN A 220 -7.88 -21.18 -13.11
C GLN A 220 -6.80 -21.64 -12.11
N VAL A 221 -5.55 -21.76 -12.56
CA VAL A 221 -4.42 -22.17 -11.72
C VAL A 221 -4.09 -21.07 -10.70
N VAL A 222 -4.05 -19.81 -11.15
CA VAL A 222 -3.85 -18.63 -10.29
C VAL A 222 -4.92 -18.56 -9.20
N ARG A 223 -6.20 -18.74 -9.57
CA ARG A 223 -7.31 -18.76 -8.60
C ARG A 223 -7.16 -19.87 -7.57
N LYS A 224 -6.84 -21.10 -8.02
CA LYS A 224 -6.67 -22.24 -7.13
C LYS A 224 -5.52 -22.05 -6.15
N ILE A 225 -4.42 -21.44 -6.60
CA ILE A 225 -3.28 -21.10 -5.74
C ILE A 225 -3.69 -20.09 -4.67
N TRP A 226 -4.40 -19.02 -5.07
CA TRP A 226 -4.92 -18.01 -4.16
C TRP A 226 -5.85 -18.61 -3.09
N ASP A 227 -6.73 -19.54 -3.47
CA ASP A 227 -7.63 -20.21 -2.53
C ASP A 227 -6.91 -21.13 -1.54
N GLN A 228 -5.70 -21.59 -1.87
CA GLN A 228 -4.87 -22.43 -0.99
C GLN A 228 -4.01 -21.64 0.00
N MET A 229 -3.95 -20.31 -0.13
CA MET A 229 -3.21 -19.44 0.79
C MET A 229 -4.03 -19.15 2.07
N PRO A 230 -3.39 -19.14 3.25
CA PRO A 230 -4.05 -18.83 4.53
C PRO A 230 -4.47 -17.35 4.61
N GLU A 231 -5.44 -17.05 5.47
CA GLU A 231 -5.74 -15.66 5.87
C GLU A 231 -4.85 -15.25 7.06
N PRO A 232 -4.31 -14.01 7.10
CA PRO A 232 -4.52 -12.88 6.19
C PRO A 232 -3.64 -12.97 4.93
N LYS A 233 -4.19 -12.64 3.76
CA LYS A 233 -3.45 -12.63 2.47
C LYS A 233 -3.66 -11.39 1.61
N TRP A 234 -2.61 -11.03 0.87
CA TRP A 234 -2.57 -9.87 -0.02
C TRP A 234 -2.10 -10.23 -1.42
N SER A 235 -2.39 -9.36 -2.38
CA SER A 235 -2.13 -9.58 -3.81
C SER A 235 -1.66 -8.31 -4.49
N ILE A 236 -0.61 -8.44 -5.30
CA ILE A 236 -0.05 -7.36 -6.10
C ILE A 236 -0.10 -7.75 -7.57
N ALA A 237 -0.69 -6.89 -8.40
CA ALA A 237 -0.63 -6.98 -9.85
C ALA A 237 0.63 -6.26 -10.35
N MET A 238 1.67 -7.02 -10.69
CA MET A 238 2.94 -6.48 -11.16
C MET A 238 3.02 -6.45 -12.69
N GLY A 239 3.00 -5.24 -13.24
CA GLY A 239 3.13 -4.96 -14.66
C GLY A 239 1.80 -4.62 -15.34
N ALA A 240 1.91 -4.00 -16.52
CA ALA A 240 0.76 -3.56 -17.32
C ALA A 240 -0.14 -4.75 -17.72
N CYS A 241 0.46 -5.91 -17.99
CA CYS A 241 -0.26 -7.10 -18.45
C CYS A 241 -1.14 -7.73 -17.36
N SER A 242 -0.68 -7.81 -16.11
CA SER A 242 -1.48 -8.31 -15.00
C SER A 242 -2.51 -7.28 -14.52
N SER A 243 -2.20 -5.98 -14.62
CA SER A 243 -3.09 -4.90 -14.20
C SER A 243 -4.30 -4.76 -15.13
N THR A 244 -4.09 -4.67 -16.45
CA THR A 244 -5.17 -4.33 -17.40
C THR A 244 -5.17 -5.19 -18.67
N GLY A 245 -4.29 -6.18 -18.79
CA GLY A 245 -3.99 -6.88 -20.05
C GLY A 245 -2.89 -6.19 -20.88
N GLY A 246 -2.56 -4.93 -20.55
CA GLY A 246 -1.44 -4.19 -21.14
C GLY A 246 -1.54 -4.06 -22.65
N MET A 247 -0.44 -4.37 -23.36
CA MET A 247 -0.42 -4.36 -24.82
C MET A 247 -1.18 -5.55 -25.45
N PHE A 248 -1.49 -6.59 -24.67
CA PHE A 248 -2.10 -7.82 -25.15
C PHE A 248 -3.64 -7.78 -25.03
N ARG A 249 -4.27 -6.90 -25.80
CA ARG A 249 -5.74 -6.90 -25.98
C ARG A 249 -6.16 -8.00 -26.97
N SER A 250 -5.96 -9.26 -26.59
CA SER A 250 -6.18 -10.43 -27.45
C SER A 250 -6.99 -11.53 -26.73
N TYR A 251 -7.48 -12.50 -27.48
CA TYR A 251 -8.31 -13.60 -26.96
C TYR A 251 -7.57 -14.54 -25.99
N SER A 252 -6.23 -14.49 -25.94
CA SER A 252 -5.41 -15.44 -25.18
C SER A 252 -5.07 -14.94 -23.78
N VAL A 253 -5.14 -13.63 -23.53
CA VAL A 253 -4.69 -12.98 -22.29
C VAL A 253 -5.87 -12.34 -21.56
N LEU A 254 -5.93 -12.58 -20.25
CA LEU A 254 -6.91 -11.99 -19.34
C LEU A 254 -6.69 -10.47 -19.25
N GLN A 255 -7.77 -9.70 -19.38
CA GLN A 255 -7.74 -8.23 -19.35
C GLN A 255 -7.80 -7.72 -17.90
N GLY A 256 -6.77 -8.08 -17.12
CA GLY A 256 -6.65 -7.75 -15.70
C GLY A 256 -6.89 -8.95 -14.79
N VAL A 257 -6.01 -9.12 -13.81
CA VAL A 257 -6.06 -10.21 -12.83
C VAL A 257 -7.17 -10.05 -11.79
N ASP A 258 -7.71 -8.83 -11.67
CA ASP A 258 -8.84 -8.47 -10.79
C ASP A 258 -10.11 -9.28 -11.07
N GLN A 259 -10.22 -9.82 -12.28
CA GLN A 259 -11.36 -10.64 -12.67
C GLN A 259 -11.39 -12.00 -11.95
N ILE A 260 -10.25 -12.46 -11.40
CA ILE A 260 -10.13 -13.78 -10.76
C ILE A 260 -9.80 -13.73 -9.28
N ILE A 261 -9.02 -12.74 -8.83
CA ILE A 261 -8.63 -12.56 -7.44
C ILE A 261 -8.77 -11.08 -7.08
N PRO A 262 -9.10 -10.75 -5.80
CA PRO A 262 -9.04 -9.35 -5.37
C PRO A 262 -7.60 -8.87 -5.48
N VAL A 263 -7.37 -7.68 -6.04
CA VAL A 263 -6.04 -7.04 -6.12
C VAL A 263 -5.96 -5.89 -5.14
N HIS A 264 -4.91 -5.88 -4.33
CA HIS A 264 -4.71 -4.86 -3.30
C HIS A 264 -3.82 -3.70 -3.78
N ALA A 265 -2.85 -3.98 -4.65
CA ALA A 265 -2.01 -2.95 -5.24
C ALA A 265 -1.62 -3.27 -6.69
N TYR A 266 -1.53 -2.21 -7.51
CA TYR A 266 -1.11 -2.29 -8.91
C TYR A 266 0.23 -1.60 -9.07
N VAL A 267 1.17 -2.29 -9.72
CA VAL A 267 2.49 -1.74 -10.04
C VAL A 267 2.60 -1.60 -11.55
N PRO A 268 2.44 -0.38 -12.11
CA PRO A 268 2.50 -0.17 -13.55
C PRO A 268 3.93 -0.30 -14.08
N GLY A 269 4.07 -0.84 -15.29
CA GLY A 269 5.35 -0.98 -16.00
C GLY A 269 5.39 -2.18 -16.93
N CYS A 270 6.36 -2.23 -17.85
CA CYS A 270 6.48 -3.33 -18.82
C CYS A 270 7.95 -3.65 -19.19
N PRO A 271 8.69 -4.38 -18.33
CA PRO A 271 8.36 -4.69 -16.93
C PRO A 271 8.56 -3.47 -16.01
N PRO A 272 7.88 -3.42 -14.85
CA PRO A 272 8.14 -2.37 -13.86
C PRO A 272 9.53 -2.54 -13.28
N ARG A 273 10.38 -1.51 -13.37
CA ARG A 273 11.71 -1.53 -12.76
C ARG A 273 11.57 -1.86 -11.27
N PRO A 274 12.52 -2.61 -10.65
CA PRO A 274 12.50 -2.91 -9.22
C PRO A 274 12.47 -1.64 -8.36
N ASP A 275 12.97 -0.54 -8.92
CA ASP A 275 13.05 0.79 -8.32
C ASP A 275 11.81 1.68 -8.55
N ALA A 276 10.68 1.17 -9.07
CA ALA A 276 9.55 1.99 -9.53
C ALA A 276 8.87 2.87 -8.45
N GLY A 277 9.38 2.88 -7.21
CA GLY A 277 9.00 3.81 -6.12
C GLY A 277 10.08 4.84 -5.73
N GLU A 278 11.28 4.86 -6.33
CA GLU A 278 12.33 5.84 -6.01
C GLU A 278 12.21 7.13 -6.85
N VAL A 279 12.19 8.29 -6.17
CA VAL A 279 12.16 9.60 -6.83
C VAL A 279 13.44 9.80 -7.64
N THR A 280 13.28 9.90 -8.95
CA THR A 280 14.38 9.97 -9.91
C THR A 280 14.39 11.32 -10.62
N PHE A 281 15.48 12.07 -10.50
CA PHE A 281 15.72 13.30 -11.25
C PHE A 281 16.70 13.06 -12.39
N ILE A 282 16.33 13.51 -13.58
CA ILE A 282 17.24 13.57 -14.73
C ILE A 282 17.86 14.96 -14.77
N ILE A 283 19.18 15.02 -14.73
CA ILE A 283 19.95 16.27 -14.61
C ILE A 283 20.90 16.38 -15.81
N ALA A 284 20.98 17.58 -16.38
CA ALA A 284 21.98 17.87 -17.40
C ALA A 284 23.40 17.89 -16.80
N LYS A 285 24.38 17.29 -17.49
CA LYS A 285 25.77 17.11 -16.99
C LYS A 285 26.38 18.35 -16.32
N LYS A 286 26.15 19.55 -16.87
CA LYS A 286 26.69 20.82 -16.36
C LYS A 286 26.24 21.22 -14.96
N TRP A 287 25.13 20.69 -14.46
CA TRP A 287 24.55 21.09 -13.17
C TRP A 287 24.79 20.06 -12.06
N ILE A 288 25.44 18.92 -12.35
CA ILE A 288 25.51 17.80 -11.42
C ILE A 288 26.16 18.18 -10.08
N VAL A 289 27.30 18.86 -10.10
CA VAL A 289 28.02 19.26 -8.87
C VAL A 289 27.20 20.24 -8.03
N GLN A 290 26.56 21.21 -8.67
CA GLN A 290 25.75 22.22 -7.97
C GLN A 290 24.50 21.61 -7.36
N VAL A 291 23.83 20.69 -8.07
CA VAL A 291 22.65 19.99 -7.55
C VAL A 291 23.04 19.07 -6.39
N CYS A 292 24.13 18.29 -6.52
CA CYS A 292 24.62 17.44 -5.46
C CYS A 292 25.00 18.22 -4.19
N ARG A 293 25.67 19.38 -4.33
CA ARG A 293 25.97 20.28 -3.19
C ARG A 293 24.70 20.80 -2.53
N THR A 294 23.72 21.23 -3.32
CA THR A 294 22.44 21.73 -2.79
C THR A 294 21.68 20.63 -2.05
N LEU A 295 21.66 19.41 -2.59
CA LEU A 295 21.02 18.25 -1.97
C LEU A 295 21.69 17.87 -0.64
N ARG A 296 23.02 17.89 -0.58
CA ARG A 296 23.75 17.64 0.66
C ARG A 296 23.53 18.75 1.69
N ASP A 297 23.75 20.00 1.30
CA ASP A 297 23.86 21.14 2.23
C ASP A 297 22.48 21.68 2.66
N THR A 298 21.47 21.64 1.77
CA THR A 298 20.12 22.20 2.03
C THR A 298 19.11 21.12 2.42
N PHE A 299 19.16 19.94 1.79
CA PHE A 299 18.16 18.87 1.98
C PHE A 299 18.67 17.68 2.80
N GLY A 300 19.90 17.73 3.32
CA GLY A 300 20.43 16.72 4.24
C GLY A 300 20.75 15.36 3.62
N PHE A 301 20.96 15.27 2.30
CA PHE A 301 21.45 14.05 1.66
C PHE A 301 22.93 13.81 2.01
N SER A 302 23.15 13.21 3.17
CA SER A 302 24.46 13.05 3.79
C SER A 302 25.30 11.92 3.20
N TYR A 303 24.68 10.94 2.53
CA TYR A 303 25.37 9.74 2.08
C TYR A 303 25.11 9.43 0.60
N CYS A 304 26.20 9.24 -0.15
CA CYS A 304 26.17 8.66 -1.49
C CYS A 304 26.39 7.16 -1.36
N VAL A 305 25.37 6.38 -1.72
CA VAL A 305 25.35 4.92 -1.58
C VAL A 305 26.20 4.27 -2.66
N ASP A 306 25.99 4.70 -3.91
CA ASP A 306 26.70 4.19 -5.07
C ASP A 306 26.64 5.19 -6.24
N VAL A 307 27.60 5.04 -7.16
CA VAL A 307 27.58 5.64 -8.49
C VAL A 307 27.73 4.52 -9.51
N CYS A 308 26.81 4.41 -10.46
CA CYS A 308 26.80 3.35 -11.46
C CYS A 308 26.73 3.89 -12.88
N GLY A 309 27.45 3.26 -13.79
CA GLY A 309 27.30 3.46 -15.23
C GLY A 309 26.30 2.48 -15.83
N ALA A 310 25.62 2.88 -16.90
CA ALA A 310 24.82 2.00 -17.72
C ALA A 310 24.95 2.38 -19.20
N ASP A 311 25.07 1.37 -20.06
CA ASP A 311 25.10 1.52 -21.52
C ASP A 311 23.71 1.17 -22.09
N ARG A 312 23.02 2.17 -22.67
CA ARG A 312 21.72 2.02 -23.33
C ARG A 312 21.98 1.68 -24.79
N PHE A 313 21.33 0.62 -25.29
CA PHE A 313 21.47 0.24 -26.70
C PHE A 313 20.56 1.15 -27.55
N THR A 314 20.96 2.40 -27.71
CA THR A 314 20.23 3.43 -28.45
C THR A 314 21.26 4.17 -29.30
N GLU A 315 21.05 4.22 -30.61
CA GLU A 315 21.99 4.86 -31.54
C GLU A 315 22.03 6.38 -31.31
N GLY A 316 23.23 6.93 -31.11
CA GLY A 316 23.55 8.35 -31.22
C GLY A 316 23.46 9.16 -29.92
N LYS A 317 22.25 9.40 -29.38
CA LYS A 317 22.03 10.35 -28.26
C LYS A 317 21.75 9.66 -26.93
N ASP A 318 22.30 10.18 -25.84
CA ASP A 318 22.05 9.72 -24.47
C ASP A 318 22.35 8.22 -24.26
N ARG A 319 23.36 7.70 -24.95
CA ARG A 319 23.74 6.28 -24.94
C ARG A 319 24.23 5.85 -23.56
N PHE A 320 25.08 6.65 -22.93
CA PHE A 320 25.64 6.35 -21.62
C PHE A 320 24.84 7.06 -20.53
N GLU A 321 24.65 6.39 -19.41
CA GLU A 321 23.95 6.91 -18.24
C GLU A 321 24.85 6.75 -17.02
N VAL A 322 25.04 7.84 -16.28
CA VAL A 322 25.65 7.81 -14.95
C VAL A 322 24.55 8.06 -13.92
N ILE A 323 24.44 7.14 -12.97
CA ILE A 323 23.40 7.11 -11.96
C ILE A 323 24.07 7.32 -10.61
N TYR A 324 23.60 8.31 -9.85
CA TYR A 324 24.02 8.54 -8.48
C TYR A 324 22.86 8.19 -7.55
N ASN A 325 23.10 7.27 -6.63
CA ASN A 325 22.15 6.93 -5.58
C ASN A 325 22.55 7.63 -4.30
N ILE A 326 21.69 8.52 -3.81
CA ILE A 326 21.94 9.32 -2.60
C ILE A 326 20.80 9.12 -1.60
N VAL A 327 21.17 9.12 -0.32
CA VAL A 327 20.25 8.87 0.78
C VAL A 327 20.40 9.97 1.82
N ASN A 328 19.24 10.48 2.27
CA ASN A 328 19.14 11.20 3.51
C ASN A 328 18.89 10.18 4.63
N ILE A 329 19.90 9.96 5.46
CA ILE A 329 19.85 8.96 6.53
C ILE A 329 18.86 9.36 7.64
N SER A 330 18.72 10.66 7.94
CA SER A 330 17.86 11.12 9.03
C SER A 330 16.37 10.98 8.71
N GLU A 331 15.99 11.21 7.45
CA GLU A 331 14.59 11.12 7.00
C GLU A 331 14.25 9.78 6.33
N GLY A 332 15.23 8.89 6.15
CA GLY A 332 15.04 7.60 5.46
C GLY A 332 14.65 7.73 3.99
N PHE A 333 14.98 8.86 3.35
CA PHE A 333 14.56 9.18 1.99
C PHE A 333 15.68 8.97 0.97
N ARG A 334 15.40 8.19 -0.07
CA ARG A 334 16.33 7.87 -1.17
C ARG A 334 15.96 8.61 -2.44
N LEU A 335 16.97 9.17 -3.09
CA LEU A 335 16.82 9.94 -4.32
C LEU A 335 17.87 9.48 -5.33
N ARG A 336 17.44 9.32 -6.58
CA ARG A 336 18.29 8.89 -7.68
C ARG A 336 18.51 10.02 -8.67
N LEU A 337 19.76 10.32 -8.97
CA LEU A 337 20.14 11.29 -9.99
C LEU A 337 20.64 10.57 -11.22
N LYS A 338 20.16 10.97 -12.39
CA LYS A 338 20.55 10.39 -13.67
C LYS A 338 21.13 11.47 -14.56
N VAL A 339 22.30 11.21 -15.10
CA VAL A 339 22.95 12.06 -16.10
C VAL A 339 23.11 11.25 -17.37
N PHE A 340 22.60 11.78 -18.48
CA PHE A 340 22.84 11.18 -19.79
C PHE A 340 24.07 11.77 -20.45
N LEU A 341 24.76 10.91 -21.18
CA LEU A 341 26.01 11.15 -21.86
C LEU A 341 25.90 10.63 -23.28
N ASP A 342 26.34 11.48 -24.21
CA ASP A 342 26.51 11.14 -25.61
C ASP A 342 27.83 10.40 -25.82
N GLU A 343 27.88 9.57 -26.86
CA GLU A 343 29.07 8.79 -27.22
C GLU A 343 30.28 9.67 -27.56
N ASP A 344 30.04 10.83 -28.18
CA ASP A 344 31.07 11.79 -28.55
C ASP A 344 31.66 12.54 -27.33
N SER A 345 30.96 12.56 -26.18
CA SER A 345 31.36 13.35 -25.00
C SER A 345 31.13 12.61 -23.68
N LEU A 346 31.93 11.57 -23.44
CA LEU A 346 31.96 10.74 -22.24
C LEU A 346 32.61 11.40 -21.01
N GLU A 347 32.29 12.68 -20.75
CA GLU A 347 32.88 13.46 -19.66
C GLU A 347 31.80 14.02 -18.72
N VAL A 348 32.03 13.86 -17.40
CA VAL A 348 31.18 14.37 -16.31
C VAL A 348 32.06 15.01 -15.24
N ASP A 349 31.59 16.07 -14.57
CA ASP A 349 32.30 16.63 -13.42
C ASP A 349 32.24 15.70 -12.21
N THR A 350 33.36 15.54 -11.50
CA THR A 350 33.42 14.69 -10.29
C THR A 350 32.54 15.22 -9.15
N VAL A 351 31.88 14.29 -8.47
CA VAL A 351 31.10 14.54 -7.26
C VAL A 351 31.89 14.15 -6.00
N THR A 352 33.13 13.68 -6.14
CA THR A 352 34.06 13.38 -5.03
C THR A 352 34.28 14.57 -4.09
N SER A 353 34.20 15.80 -4.61
CA SER A 353 34.26 17.02 -3.78
C SER A 353 33.04 17.21 -2.86
N VAL A 354 31.93 16.54 -3.16
CA VAL A 354 30.68 16.59 -2.39
C VAL A 354 30.60 15.41 -1.42
N TRP A 355 30.84 14.19 -1.89
CA TRP A 355 30.90 12.99 -1.07
C TRP A 355 32.23 12.27 -1.33
N SER A 356 33.09 12.18 -0.31
CA SER A 356 34.40 11.52 -0.46
C SER A 356 34.29 10.05 -0.87
N GLY A 357 33.20 9.38 -0.48
CA GLY A 357 32.90 8.00 -0.88
C GLY A 357 32.64 7.80 -2.37
N ALA A 358 32.31 8.86 -3.11
CA ALA A 358 32.08 8.79 -4.55
C ALA A 358 33.35 8.44 -5.35
N ASN A 359 34.54 8.66 -4.77
CA ASN A 359 35.83 8.40 -5.41
C ASN A 359 35.95 6.97 -5.95
N TRP A 360 35.61 5.97 -5.12
CA TRP A 360 35.74 4.56 -5.51
C TRP A 360 34.79 4.22 -6.66
N PHE A 361 33.54 4.67 -6.56
CA PHE A 361 32.50 4.39 -7.55
C PHE A 361 32.76 5.10 -8.89
N GLU A 362 33.24 6.34 -8.88
CA GLU A 362 33.62 7.05 -10.11
C GLU A 362 34.78 6.36 -10.84
N ARG A 363 35.75 5.80 -10.09
CA ARG A 363 36.83 5.00 -10.69
C ARG A 363 36.34 3.66 -11.25
N GLU A 364 35.38 3.02 -10.61
CA GLU A 364 34.72 1.81 -11.13
C GLU A 364 34.00 2.09 -12.45
N VAL A 365 33.25 3.19 -12.52
CA VAL A 365 32.54 3.60 -13.75
C VAL A 365 33.53 3.96 -14.86
N TYR A 366 34.66 4.58 -14.54
CA TYR A 366 35.75 4.81 -15.50
C TYR A 366 36.34 3.48 -16.01
N ASP A 367 36.65 2.53 -15.13
CA ASP A 367 37.28 1.27 -15.51
C ASP A 367 36.34 0.36 -16.32
N MET A 368 35.04 0.39 -16.03
CA MET A 368 34.06 -0.49 -16.66
C MET A 368 33.39 0.09 -17.91
N PHE A 369 33.14 1.40 -17.93
CA PHE A 369 32.41 2.09 -19.01
C PHE A 369 33.23 3.17 -19.71
N GLY A 370 34.42 3.53 -19.23
CA GLY A 370 35.28 4.54 -19.85
C GLY A 370 34.78 5.98 -19.73
N VAL A 371 33.87 6.26 -18.81
CA VAL A 371 33.40 7.63 -18.52
C VAL A 371 34.47 8.37 -17.74
N ARG A 372 34.92 9.54 -18.22
CA ARG A 372 35.94 10.34 -17.56
C ARG A 372 35.32 11.34 -16.61
N PHE A 373 35.79 11.34 -15.36
CA PHE A 373 35.37 12.29 -14.35
C PHE A 373 36.36 13.46 -14.26
N VAL A 374 35.94 14.64 -14.70
CA VAL A 374 36.77 15.86 -14.72
C VAL A 374 36.96 16.37 -13.29
N GLY A 375 38.22 16.58 -12.90
CA GLY A 375 38.59 17.05 -11.55
C GLY A 375 38.74 15.95 -10.49
N HIS A 376 38.67 14.67 -10.88
CA HIS A 376 38.87 13.54 -9.96
C HIS A 376 40.32 13.48 -9.43
N PRO A 377 40.56 13.23 -8.12
CA PRO A 377 41.90 13.27 -7.52
C PRO A 377 42.81 12.12 -7.97
N ASP A 378 42.27 10.94 -8.31
CA ASP A 378 43.05 9.80 -8.80
C ASP A 378 42.20 8.86 -9.69
N LEU A 379 42.27 9.02 -11.01
CA LEU A 379 41.45 8.27 -11.97
C LEU A 379 42.19 7.04 -12.55
N ARG A 380 42.90 6.29 -11.70
CA ARG A 380 43.52 5.01 -12.10
C ARG A 380 42.51 3.86 -12.09
N ARG A 381 42.69 2.91 -13.02
CA ARG A 381 41.91 1.66 -13.08
C ARG A 381 41.98 0.92 -11.72
N VAL A 382 40.90 0.23 -11.37
CA VAL A 382 40.75 -0.41 -10.05
C VAL A 382 40.74 -1.92 -10.17
N TYR A 383 40.03 -2.44 -11.17
CA TYR A 383 39.81 -3.86 -11.39
C TYR A 383 40.65 -4.39 -12.54
N MET A 384 40.76 -3.62 -13.63
CA MET A 384 41.48 -4.08 -14.83
C MET A 384 42.97 -3.74 -14.77
N PRO A 385 43.83 -4.60 -15.36
CA PRO A 385 45.25 -4.29 -15.57
C PRO A 385 45.45 -2.96 -16.31
N GLU A 386 46.56 -2.27 -16.03
CA GLU A 386 46.86 -0.94 -16.62
C GLU A 386 47.01 -0.99 -18.15
N ASP A 387 47.39 -2.15 -18.68
CA ASP A 387 47.57 -2.48 -20.10
C ASP A 387 46.27 -2.91 -20.80
N PHE A 388 45.15 -3.02 -20.08
CA PHE A 388 43.88 -3.44 -20.66
C PHE A 388 43.24 -2.29 -21.45
N GLU A 389 43.12 -2.42 -22.78
CA GLU A 389 42.64 -1.33 -23.64
C GLU A 389 41.11 -1.18 -23.69
N TYR A 390 40.36 -2.19 -23.24
CA TYR A 390 38.90 -2.27 -23.41
C TYR A 390 38.11 -1.92 -22.14
N PHE A 391 36.79 -1.78 -22.30
CA PHE A 391 35.81 -1.51 -21.25
C PHE A 391 34.78 -2.65 -21.16
N PRO A 392 34.88 -3.56 -20.17
CA PRO A 392 34.11 -4.82 -20.15
C PRO A 392 32.59 -4.67 -20.12
N LEU A 393 32.04 -3.59 -19.56
CA LEU A 393 30.58 -3.41 -19.41
C LEU A 393 29.94 -2.61 -20.55
N ARG A 394 30.70 -2.25 -21.59
CA ARG A 394 30.14 -1.72 -22.84
C ARG A 394 29.55 -2.86 -23.67
N LYS A 395 28.39 -2.62 -24.30
CA LYS A 395 27.71 -3.61 -25.14
C LYS A 395 28.45 -3.95 -26.43
N GLU A 396 29.47 -3.17 -26.78
CA GLU A 396 30.40 -3.41 -27.89
C GLU A 396 31.53 -4.39 -27.55
N PHE A 397 31.69 -4.72 -26.26
CA PHE A 397 32.74 -5.64 -25.84
C PHE A 397 32.50 -7.02 -26.46
N PRO A 398 33.50 -7.59 -27.18
CA PRO A 398 33.32 -8.87 -27.86
C PRO A 398 33.05 -9.99 -26.86
N LEU A 399 31.86 -10.59 -26.95
CA LEU A 399 31.40 -11.67 -26.06
C LEU A 399 32.28 -12.93 -26.07
N ILE A 400 33.10 -13.08 -27.11
CA ILE A 400 34.01 -14.23 -27.31
C ILE A 400 35.41 -13.94 -26.71
N GLY A 401 35.59 -12.76 -26.11
CA GLY A 401 36.91 -12.25 -25.72
C GLY A 401 37.64 -11.60 -26.89
N VAL A 402 38.64 -10.79 -26.58
CA VAL A 402 39.52 -10.17 -27.57
C VAL A 402 40.29 -11.29 -28.28
N SER A 403 40.37 -11.26 -29.62
CA SER A 403 41.17 -12.23 -30.38
C SER A 403 42.63 -12.20 -29.91
N GLY A 404 43.08 -13.26 -29.22
CA GLY A 404 44.41 -13.36 -28.61
C GLY A 404 44.44 -13.32 -27.07
N SER A 405 43.28 -13.32 -26.39
CA SER A 405 43.23 -13.44 -24.92
C SER A 405 43.80 -14.77 -24.42
N ILE A 406 44.45 -14.70 -23.25
CA ILE A 406 45.16 -15.79 -22.56
C ILE A 406 44.28 -17.07 -22.54
N PRO A 407 44.82 -18.25 -22.91
CA PRO A 407 44.06 -19.50 -22.87
C PRO A 407 43.54 -19.75 -21.44
N PHE A 408 42.29 -20.20 -21.34
CA PHE A 408 41.72 -20.59 -20.06
C PHE A 408 42.62 -21.62 -19.36
N PRO A 409 42.80 -21.53 -18.02
CA PRO A 409 43.52 -22.56 -17.28
C PRO A 409 42.83 -23.91 -17.52
N PRO A 410 43.59 -25.00 -17.78
CA PRO A 410 43.02 -26.29 -18.09
C PRO A 410 42.20 -26.78 -16.89
N VAL A 411 40.91 -27.03 -17.13
CA VAL A 411 40.04 -27.68 -16.15
C VAL A 411 40.21 -29.18 -16.36
N GLU A 412 40.93 -29.84 -15.45
CA GLU A 412 40.92 -31.31 -15.39
C GLU A 412 39.51 -31.76 -14.97
N HIS A 413 38.70 -32.14 -15.96
CA HIS A 413 37.48 -32.87 -15.72
C HIS A 413 37.88 -34.29 -15.28
N ASN A 414 37.96 -34.51 -13.97
CA ASN A 414 37.83 -35.85 -13.44
C ASN A 414 36.38 -36.27 -13.68
N ASP A 415 36.17 -37.13 -14.67
CA ASP A 415 34.91 -37.81 -14.91
C ASP A 415 34.56 -38.63 -13.67
N VAL A 416 33.78 -38.04 -12.77
CA VAL A 416 33.11 -38.72 -11.67
C VAL A 416 31.61 -38.53 -11.83
N CYS A 417 31.03 -39.60 -12.40
CA CYS A 417 29.63 -40.02 -12.44
C CYS A 417 28.67 -39.31 -13.39
#